data_AF-A0A2A5X4F0-F1
#
_entry.id   AF-A0A2A5X4F0-F1
#
_cell.length_a   1.000
_cell.length_b   1.000
_cell.length_c   1.000
_cell.angle_alpha   90.00
_cell.angle_beta   90.00
_cell.angle_gamma   90.00
#
_symmetry.space_group_name_H-M   'P 1'
#
loop_
_entity.id
_entity.type
_entity.pdbx_description
1 polymer ?
#
loop_
_entity_poly.entity_id
_entity_poly.type
_entity_poly.pdbx_seq_one_letter_code
_entity_poly.pdbx_strand_id
1 'polypeptide(L)' 'MKNSKFKRYTFALVGLISFSSGICLFGLAIISKYENSDWFMIGTLSLILINGGLGVMIKNKWGTF' A
#
# COMPACT_ATOMS: atom_id res chain seq x y z
N MET A 1 26.55 -8.71 8.70
CA MET A 1 25.93 -7.42 9.07
C MET A 1 25.32 -6.61 7.90
N LYS A 2 25.78 -6.74 6.63
CA LYS A 2 25.20 -6.03 5.45
C LYS A 2 23.74 -6.40 5.10
N ASN A 3 23.33 -7.65 5.35
CA ASN A 3 22.03 -8.19 4.91
C ASN A 3 20.80 -7.61 5.63
N SER A 4 20.91 -7.15 6.89
CA SER A 4 19.71 -6.66 7.62
C SER A 4 19.28 -5.26 7.16
N LYS A 5 20.23 -4.37 6.82
CA LYS A 5 19.92 -3.05 6.25
C LYS A 5 19.27 -3.19 4.87
N PHE A 6 19.80 -4.08 4.03
CA PHE A 6 19.20 -4.37 2.71
C PHE A 6 17.78 -4.94 2.82
N LYS A 7 17.54 -5.91 3.72
CA LYS A 7 16.19 -6.41 4.01
C LYS A 7 15.24 -5.29 4.48
N ARG A 8 15.72 -4.39 5.33
CA ARG A 8 14.90 -3.28 5.82
C ARG A 8 14.51 -2.29 4.71
N TYR A 9 15.45 -1.93 3.82
CA TYR A 9 15.15 -1.05 2.68
C TYR A 9 14.23 -1.71 1.64
N THR A 10 14.37 -3.01 1.42
CA THR A 10 13.46 -3.74 0.51
C THR A 10 12.04 -3.81 1.08
N PHE A 11 11.86 -4.11 2.36
CA PHE A 11 10.54 -4.05 2.99
C PHE A 11 9.95 -2.64 3.03
N ALA A 12 10.78 -1.63 3.26
CA ALA A 12 10.39 -0.22 3.17
C ALA A 12 9.85 0.13 1.77
N LEU A 13 10.55 -0.30 0.72
CA LEU A 13 10.14 -0.06 -0.67
C LEU A 13 8.85 -0.81 -1.02
N VAL A 14 8.73 -2.09 -0.63
CA VAL A 14 7.52 -2.89 -0.84
C VAL A 14 6.31 -2.27 -0.13
N GLY A 15 6.49 -1.83 1.12
CA GLY A 15 5.44 -1.16 1.87
C GLY A 15 4.99 0.14 1.20
N LEU A 16 5.94 0.96 0.76
CA LEU A 16 5.66 2.21 0.06
C LEU A 16 4.90 1.97 -1.26
N ILE A 17 5.39 1.05 -2.11
CA ILE A 17 4.74 0.74 -3.39
C ILE A 17 3.32 0.21 -3.14
N SER A 18 3.16 -0.73 -2.21
CA SER A 18 1.83 -1.31 -1.90
C SER A 18 0.86 -0.25 -1.42
N PHE A 19 1.30 0.64 -0.52
CA PHE A 19 0.50 1.74 0.00
C PHE A 19 0.10 2.73 -1.10
N SER A 20 1.05 3.18 -1.92
CA SER A 20 0.80 4.11 -3.02
C SER A 20 -0.13 3.51 -4.07
N SER A 21 0.07 2.26 -4.48
CA SER A 21 -0.83 1.55 -5.39
C SER A 21 -2.23 1.41 -4.80
N GLY A 22 -2.33 1.16 -3.49
CA GLY A 22 -3.61 1.14 -2.77
C GLY A 22 -4.36 2.47 -2.86
N ILE A 23 -3.68 3.61 -2.66
CA ILE A 23 -4.32 4.94 -2.80
C ILE A 23 -4.80 5.18 -4.24
N CYS A 24 -4.02 4.80 -5.25
CA CYS A 24 -4.42 4.95 -6.65
C CYS A 24 -5.69 4.13 -6.97
N LEU A 25 -5.74 2.87 -6.51
CA LEU A 25 -6.92 2.01 -6.69
C LEU A 25 -8.13 2.52 -5.90
N PHE A 26 -7.90 3.14 -4.74
CA PHE A 26 -8.98 3.77 -3.98
C PHE A 26 -9.58 4.95 -4.74
N GLY A 27 -8.74 5.79 -5.35
CA GLY A 27 -9.20 6.86 -6.24
C GLY A 27 -10.01 6.33 -7.43
N LEU A 28 -9.53 5.25 -8.07
CA LEU A 28 -10.27 4.57 -9.13
C LEU A 28 -11.63 4.06 -8.64
N ALA A 29 -11.68 3.41 -7.48
CA ALA A 29 -12.93 2.91 -6.90
C ALA A 29 -13.93 4.06 -6.61
N ILE A 30 -13.44 5.21 -6.16
CA ILE A 30 -14.29 6.40 -5.96
C ILE A 30 -14.87 6.85 -7.30
N ILE A 31 -14.04 7.02 -8.33
CA ILE A 31 -14.50 7.44 -9.67
C ILE A 31 -15.53 6.44 -10.21
N SER A 32 -15.24 5.14 -10.17
CA SER A 32 -16.17 4.10 -10.61
C SER A 32 -17.50 4.12 -9.85
N LYS A 33 -17.48 4.45 -8.55
CA LYS A 33 -18.71 4.63 -7.76
C LYS A 33 -19.55 5.79 -8.28
N TYR A 34 -18.92 6.92 -8.63
CA TYR A 34 -19.63 8.07 -9.19
C TYR A 34 -20.16 7.80 -10.60
N GLU A 35 -19.47 6.97 -11.39
CA GLU A 35 -19.88 6.57 -12.73
C GLU A 35 -20.91 5.42 -12.75
N ASN A 36 -21.41 4.98 -11.59
CA ASN A 36 -22.31 3.82 -11.45
C ASN A 36 -21.74 2.52 -12.04
N SER A 37 -20.42 2.35 -12.01
CA SER A 37 -19.70 1.13 -12.39
C SER A 37 -19.35 0.28 -11.17
N ASP A 38 -18.85 -0.93 -11.38
CA ASP A 38 -18.48 -1.87 -10.32
C ASP A 38 -17.26 -1.37 -9.53
N TRP A 39 -17.51 -0.78 -8.36
CA TRP A 39 -16.46 -0.19 -7.51
C TRP A 39 -16.08 -1.04 -6.31
N PHE A 40 -16.95 -1.96 -5.88
CA PHE A 40 -16.82 -2.63 -4.58
C PHE A 40 -15.55 -3.49 -4.46
N MET A 41 -15.25 -4.27 -5.49
CA MET A 41 -14.05 -5.12 -5.55
C MET A 41 -12.76 -4.29 -5.57
N ILE A 42 -12.70 -3.27 -6.42
CA ILE A 42 -11.54 -2.38 -6.53
C ILE A 42 -11.34 -1.61 -5.22
N GLY A 43 -12.42 -1.14 -4.61
CA GLY A 43 -12.41 -0.49 -3.30
C GLY A 43 -11.89 -1.42 -2.20
N THR A 44 -12.34 -2.67 -2.17
CA THR A 44 -11.88 -3.66 -1.19
C THR A 44 -10.39 -3.96 -1.38
N LEU A 45 -9.95 -4.18 -2.63
CA LEU A 45 -8.54 -4.41 -2.95
C LEU A 45 -7.67 -3.22 -2.54
N SER A 46 -8.16 -1.99 -2.76
CA SER A 46 -7.45 -0.78 -2.35
C SER A 46 -7.23 -0.71 -0.85
N LEU A 47 -8.23 -1.07 -0.04
CA LEU A 47 -8.13 -1.09 1.42
C LEU A 47 -7.16 -2.16 1.91
N ILE A 48 -7.14 -3.34 1.27
CA ILE A 48 -6.16 -4.39 1.57
C ILE A 48 -4.74 -3.88 1.32
N LEU A 49 -4.50 -3.22 0.18
CA LEU A 49 -3.18 -2.70 -0.19
C LEU A 49 -2.72 -1.55 0.71
N ILE A 50 -3.63 -0.63 1.06
CA ILE A 50 -3.34 0.49 1.97
C ILE A 50 -2.95 -0.06 3.35
N ASN A 51 -3.79 -0.91 3.95
CA ASN A 51 -3.55 -1.43 5.29
C ASN A 51 -2.35 -2.38 5.32
N GLY A 52 -2.19 -3.22 4.29
CA GLY A 52 -1.04 -4.10 4.15
C GLY A 52 0.27 -3.33 4.00
N GLY A 53 0.28 -2.29 3.14
CA GLY A 53 1.44 -1.41 2.93
C GLY A 53 1.84 -0.71 4.23
N LEU A 54 0.88 -0.09 4.93
CA LEU A 54 1.11 0.54 6.24
C LEU A 54 1.64 -0.46 7.27
N GLY A 55 1.06 -1.66 7.35
CA GLY A 55 1.51 -2.71 8.26
C GLY A 55 2.98 -3.10 8.04
N VAL A 56 3.40 -3.24 6.78
CA VAL A 56 4.80 -3.51 6.42
C VAL A 56 5.70 -2.34 6.83
N MET A 57 5.28 -1.10 6.59
CA MET A 57 6.07 0.08 6.93
C MET A 57 6.26 0.23 8.46
N ILE A 58 5.17 0.12 9.23
CA ILE A 58 5.19 0.24 10.69
C ILE A 58 6.07 -0.86 11.32
N LYS A 59 5.87 -2.12 10.91
CA LYS A 59 6.64 -3.26 11.43
C LYS A 59 8.15 -3.11 11.22
N ASN A 60 8.57 -2.46 10.13
CA ASN A 60 9.98 -2.29 9.78
C ASN A 60 10.60 -0.96 10.27
N LYS A 61 9.91 -0.25 11.18
CA LYS A 61 10.33 1.05 11.73
C LYS A 61 10.68 2.06 10.63
N TRP A 62 9.84 2.16 9.61
CA TRP A 62 10.06 3.09 8.51
C TRP A 62 10.29 4.53 9.03
N GLY A 63 11.26 5.25 8.47
CA GLY A 63 11.59 6.62 8.90
C GLY A 63 12.63 6.78 10.01
N THR A 64 13.09 5.70 10.65
CA THR A 64 14.24 5.78 11.59
C THR A 64 15.55 5.57 10.82
N PHE A 65 16.17 6.68 10.43
CA PHE A 65 17.44 6.74 9.72
C PHE A 65 18.62 6.94 10.68
#